data_AF-A0A960EFS2-F1
#
_entry.id   AF-A0A960EFS2-F1
#
_cell.length_a   1.000
_cell.length_b   1.000
_cell.length_c   1.000
_cell.angle_alpha   90.00
_cell.angle_beta   90.00
_cell.angle_gamma   90.00
#
_symmetry.space_group_name_H-M   'P 1'
#
loop_
_entity.id
_entity.type
_entity.pdbx_description
1 polymer ?
#
loop_
_entity_poly.entity_id
_entity_poly.type
_entity_poly.pdbx_seq_one_letter_code
_entity_poly.pdbx_strand_id
1 'polypeptide(L)'
;MATAAALLAAEQLIQRLLDRDEREKMVAEIQRRRAQWKRWRAEDSWWLGTRIGQHRLDRRAAALEASLASLTTDRPELAEALAAIAGELVEVRSALTVAAGLPSDRRKQVHRSTDDTLDRLDETVLHLVAPTSA
;
A
#
# COMPACT_ATOMS: atom_id res chain seq x y z
N MET A 1 5.13 8.84 8.31
CA MET A 1 3.97 9.60 7.84
C MET A 1 4.44 10.73 6.95
N ALA A 2 4.11 10.64 5.66
CA ALA A 2 4.30 11.73 4.70
C ALA A 2 3.53 12.98 5.14
N THR A 3 4.11 14.17 4.94
CA THR A 3 3.42 15.43 5.24
C THR A 3 2.38 15.75 4.16
N ALA A 4 1.35 16.52 4.50
CA ALA A 4 0.33 16.95 3.53
C ALA A 4 0.96 17.68 2.32
N ALA A 5 2.00 18.48 2.55
CA ALA A 5 2.75 19.15 1.48
C ALA A 5 3.49 18.17 0.57
N ALA A 6 4.10 17.13 1.12
CA ALA A 6 4.77 16.09 0.33
C ALA A 6 3.78 15.28 -0.51
N LEU A 7 2.60 14.97 0.05
CA LEU A 7 1.54 14.27 -0.68
C LEU A 7 1.00 15.12 -1.84
N LEU A 8 0.75 16.41 -1.61
CA LEU A 8 0.31 17.32 -2.68
C LEU A 8 1.36 17.46 -3.79
N ALA A 9 2.64 17.55 -3.43
CA ALA A 9 3.73 17.58 -4.42
C ALA A 9 3.79 16.29 -5.24
N ALA A 10 3.65 15.12 -4.58
CA ALA A 10 3.61 13.83 -5.26
C ALA A 10 2.41 13.74 -6.23
N GLU A 11 1.23 14.21 -5.82
CA GLU A 11 0.03 14.26 -6.66
C GLU A 11 0.27 15.11 -7.91
N GLN A 12 0.78 16.33 -7.75
CA GLN A 12 1.07 17.23 -8.87
C GLN A 12 2.10 16.62 -9.84
N LEU A 13 3.13 15.96 -9.32
CA LEU A 13 4.10 15.24 -10.13
C LEU A 13 3.46 14.08 -10.89
N ILE A 14 2.60 13.29 -10.25
CA ILE A 14 1.88 12.20 -10.91
C ILE A 14 0.96 12.71 -12.02
N GLN A 15 0.19 13.78 -11.77
CA GLN A 15 -0.70 14.36 -12.79
C GLN A 15 0.08 14.93 -13.99
N ARG A 16 1.31 15.41 -13.76
CA ARG A 16 2.18 15.96 -14.80
C ARG A 16 2.95 14.88 -15.57
N LEU A 17 3.44 13.85 -14.89
CA LEU A 17 4.42 12.90 -15.42
C LEU A 17 3.80 11.62 -15.98
N LEU A 18 2.65 11.19 -15.45
CA LEU A 18 1.93 10.04 -15.99
C LEU A 18 0.92 10.51 -17.01
N ASP A 19 0.76 9.77 -18.10
CA ASP A 19 -0.34 10.01 -19.02
C ASP A 19 -1.69 9.52 -18.43
N ARG A 20 -2.79 9.91 -19.07
CA ARG A 20 -4.13 9.56 -18.58
C ARG A 20 -4.37 8.05 -18.56
N ASP A 21 -3.90 7.32 -19.57
CA ASP A 21 -4.13 5.88 -19.70
C ASP A 21 -3.33 5.09 -18.66
N GLU A 22 -2.10 5.52 -18.36
CA GLU A 22 -1.27 5.00 -17.27
C GLU A 22 -1.97 5.20 -15.92
N ARG A 23 -2.50 6.41 -15.67
CA ARG A 23 -3.24 6.69 -14.43
C ARG A 23 -4.51 5.84 -14.33
N GLU A 24 -5.30 5.72 -15.40
CA GLU A 24 -6.52 4.91 -15.40
C GLU A 24 -6.24 3.41 -15.16
N LYS A 25 -5.19 2.87 -15.78
CA LYS A 25 -4.74 1.48 -15.53
C LYS A 25 -4.34 1.28 -14.07
N MET A 26 -3.55 2.20 -13.53
CA MET A 26 -3.08 2.14 -12.14
C MET A 26 -4.25 2.24 -11.14
N VAL A 27 -5.20 3.14 -11.38
CA VAL A 27 -6.43 3.26 -10.59
C VAL A 27 -7.21 1.96 -10.60
N ALA A 28 -7.42 1.38 -11.78
CA ALA A 28 -8.14 0.11 -11.91
C ALA A 28 -7.42 -1.03 -11.17
N GLU A 29 -6.09 -1.09 -11.25
CA GLU A 29 -5.29 -2.09 -10.52
C GLU A 29 -5.42 -1.92 -9.00
N ILE A 30 -5.20 -0.71 -8.48
CA ILE A 30 -5.28 -0.43 -7.05
C ILE A 30 -6.69 -0.69 -6.52
N GLN A 31 -7.74 -0.28 -7.25
CA GLN A 31 -9.13 -0.54 -6.86
C GLN A 31 -9.45 -2.03 -6.85
N ARG A 32 -9.05 -2.79 -7.88
CA ARG A 32 -9.25 -4.25 -7.91
C ARG A 32 -8.55 -4.93 -6.74
N ARG A 33 -7.30 -4.55 -6.47
CA ARG A 33 -6.52 -5.06 -5.34
C ARG A 33 -7.22 -4.74 -4.02
N ARG A 34 -7.59 -3.48 -3.77
CA ARG A 34 -8.32 -3.08 -2.54
C ARG A 34 -9.64 -3.84 -2.39
N ALA A 35 -10.42 -4.01 -3.46
CA ALA A 35 -11.67 -4.76 -3.43
C ALA A 35 -11.45 -6.23 -3.06
N GLN A 36 -10.41 -6.88 -3.62
CA GLN A 36 -10.02 -8.23 -3.26
C GLN A 36 -9.66 -8.33 -1.77
N TRP A 37 -8.88 -7.39 -1.24
CA TRP A 37 -8.49 -7.38 0.18
C TRP A 37 -9.66 -7.09 1.12
N LYS A 38 -10.54 -6.14 0.77
CA LYS A 38 -11.75 -5.86 1.55
C LYS A 38 -12.66 -7.09 1.63
N ARG A 39 -12.77 -7.85 0.55
CA ARG A 39 -13.50 -9.13 0.55
C ARG A 39 -12.87 -10.13 1.52
N TRP A 40 -11.54 -10.28 1.51
CA TRP A 40 -10.85 -11.16 2.46
C TRP A 40 -10.91 -10.70 3.92
N ARG A 41 -11.04 -9.39 4.16
CA ARG A 41 -11.27 -8.82 5.49
C ARG A 41 -12.70 -9.10 5.98
N ALA A 42 -13.68 -9.08 5.07
CA ALA A 42 -15.08 -9.36 5.36
C ALA A 42 -15.38 -10.85 5.54
N GLU A 43 -14.68 -11.73 4.81
CA GLU A 43 -14.65 -13.16 5.08
C GLU A 43 -13.92 -13.38 6.41
N ASP A 44 -14.65 -13.87 7.41
CA ASP A 44 -14.29 -13.99 8.83
C ASP A 44 -12.77 -14.06 9.13
N SER A 45 -12.30 -13.26 10.09
CA SER A 45 -10.88 -12.94 10.31
C SER A 45 -10.03 -14.08 10.90
N TRP A 46 -10.49 -15.33 10.77
CA TRP A 46 -9.85 -16.54 11.29
C TRP A 46 -8.41 -16.73 10.78
N TRP A 47 -8.08 -16.15 9.62
CA TRP A 47 -6.76 -16.20 9.03
C TRP A 47 -5.74 -15.30 9.73
N LEU A 48 -6.16 -14.31 10.53
CA LEU A 48 -5.25 -13.47 11.32
C LEU A 48 -4.47 -14.33 12.34
N GLY A 49 -3.18 -14.04 12.50
CA GLY A 49 -2.30 -14.79 13.39
C GLY A 49 -1.86 -16.16 12.85
N THR A 50 -2.31 -16.54 11.66
CA THR A 50 -1.92 -17.79 11.00
C THR A 50 -0.84 -17.54 9.93
N ARG A 51 -0.21 -18.61 9.44
CA ARG A 51 0.70 -18.53 8.28
C ARG A 51 -0.02 -18.06 7.01
N ILE A 52 -1.32 -18.34 6.88
CA ILE A 52 -2.12 -17.87 5.74
C ILE A 52 -2.25 -16.36 5.79
N GLY A 53 -2.54 -15.79 6.97
CA GLY A 53 -2.60 -14.34 7.17
C GLY A 53 -1.28 -13.66 6.88
N GLN A 54 -0.18 -14.27 7.33
CA GLN A 54 1.18 -13.81 7.02
C GLN A 54 1.40 -13.71 5.51
N HIS A 55 1.21 -14.82 4.78
CA HIS A 55 1.42 -14.89 3.34
C HIS A 55 0.53 -13.93 2.54
N ARG A 56 -0.71 -13.75 3.01
CA ARG A 56 -1.66 -12.78 2.47
C ARG A 56 -1.09 -11.36 2.59
N LEU A 57 -0.71 -10.92 3.78
CA LEU A 57 -0.17 -9.58 3.99
C LEU A 57 1.15 -9.36 3.26
N ASP A 58 2.02 -10.38 3.19
CA ASP A 58 3.25 -10.34 2.41
C ASP A 58 2.99 -10.13 0.91
N ARG A 59 1.98 -10.81 0.35
CA ARG A 59 1.57 -10.59 -1.05
C ARG A 59 1.01 -9.20 -1.27
N ARG A 60 0.24 -8.67 -0.32
CA ARG A 60 -0.32 -7.31 -0.41
C ARG A 60 0.78 -6.27 -0.41
N ALA A 61 1.73 -6.37 0.52
CA ALA A 61 2.89 -5.49 0.60
C ALA A 61 3.70 -5.53 -0.70
N ALA A 62 4.00 -6.73 -1.21
CA ALA A 62 4.72 -6.92 -2.47
C ALA A 62 4.01 -6.27 -3.68
N ALA A 63 2.68 -6.39 -3.76
CA ALA A 63 1.91 -5.79 -4.85
C ALA A 63 1.95 -4.24 -4.79
N LEU A 64 1.89 -3.67 -3.57
CA LEU A 64 1.99 -2.23 -3.40
C LEU A 64 3.41 -1.71 -3.68
N GLU A 65 4.45 -2.45 -3.27
CA GLU A 65 5.85 -2.19 -3.63
C GLU A 65 6.03 -2.17 -5.16
N ALA A 66 5.43 -3.14 -5.87
CA ALA A 66 5.48 -3.19 -7.33
C ALA A 66 4.77 -1.99 -7.98
N SER A 67 3.61 -1.56 -7.46
CA SER A 67 2.94 -0.34 -7.93
C SER A 67 3.80 0.90 -7.72
N LEU A 68 4.44 1.06 -6.55
CA LEU A 68 5.36 2.17 -6.30
C LEU A 68 6.57 2.11 -7.23
N ALA A 69 7.19 0.94 -7.40
CA ALA A 69 8.30 0.76 -8.31
C ALA A 69 7.92 1.21 -9.73
N SER A 70 6.76 0.78 -10.24
CA SER A 70 6.22 1.19 -11.54
C SER A 70 6.04 2.71 -11.66
N LEU A 71 5.51 3.36 -10.61
CA LEU A 71 5.40 4.82 -10.57
C LEU A 71 6.76 5.51 -10.62
N THR A 72 7.73 5.02 -9.86
CA THR A 72 9.04 5.66 -9.69
C THR A 72 10.07 5.29 -10.76
N THR A 73 9.82 4.25 -11.55
CA THR A 73 10.72 3.80 -12.61
C THR A 73 10.91 4.93 -13.60
N ASP A 74 12.18 5.29 -13.84
CA ASP A 74 12.62 6.39 -14.70
C ASP A 74 12.10 7.78 -14.31
N ARG A 75 11.60 7.95 -13.08
CA ARG A 75 10.99 9.19 -12.57
C ARG A 75 11.57 9.53 -11.18
N PRO A 76 12.82 10.01 -11.09
CA PRO A 76 13.51 10.23 -9.81
C PRO A 76 12.81 11.26 -8.92
N GLU A 77 12.19 12.29 -9.48
CA GLU A 77 11.43 13.29 -8.72
C GLU A 77 10.22 12.65 -8.02
N LEU A 78 9.60 11.67 -8.68
CA LEU A 78 8.49 10.92 -8.10
C LEU A 78 8.99 9.91 -7.05
N ALA A 79 10.20 9.37 -7.21
CA ALA A 79 10.84 8.53 -6.20
C ALA A 79 11.07 9.30 -4.89
N GLU A 80 11.57 10.54 -4.97
CA GLU A 80 11.74 11.40 -3.81
C GLU A 80 10.41 11.74 -3.14
N ALA A 81 9.40 12.10 -3.94
CA ALA A 81 8.07 12.46 -3.42
C ALA A 81 7.35 11.26 -2.76
N LEU A 82 7.58 10.04 -3.23
CA LEU A 82 6.99 8.81 -2.69
C LEU A 82 7.89 8.10 -1.65
N ALA A 83 9.06 8.65 -1.31
CA ALA A 83 10.02 8.03 -0.41
C ALA A 83 9.43 7.71 0.98
N ALA A 84 8.56 8.59 1.49
CA ALA A 84 7.87 8.36 2.76
C ALA A 84 6.92 7.15 2.72
N ILE A 85 6.23 6.92 1.60
CA ILE A 85 5.34 5.76 1.40
C ILE A 85 6.18 4.49 1.28
N ALA A 86 7.29 4.55 0.54
CA ALA A 86 8.24 3.43 0.44
C ALA A 86 8.83 3.06 1.81
N GLY A 87 9.20 4.05 2.63
CA GLY A 87 9.67 3.83 4.00
C GLY A 87 8.62 3.14 4.88
N GLU A 88 7.35 3.53 4.78
CA GLU A 88 6.27 2.87 5.52
C GLU A 88 6.07 1.41 5.09
N LEU A 89 6.33 1.06 3.83
CA LEU A 89 6.32 -0.34 3.38
C LEU A 89 7.47 -1.16 3.95
N VAL A 90 8.66 -0.57 4.08
CA VAL A 90 9.80 -1.22 4.75
C VAL A 90 9.47 -1.55 6.20
N GLU A 91 8.79 -0.63 6.90
CA GLU A 91 8.32 -0.87 8.27
C GLU A 91 7.27 -1.99 8.32
N VAL A 92 6.32 -2.01 7.36
CA VAL A 92 5.35 -3.10 7.22
C VAL A 92 6.05 -4.45 7.03
N ARG A 93 7.06 -4.54 6.15
CA ARG A 93 7.85 -5.77 5.93
C ARG A 93 8.57 -6.23 7.18
N SER A 94 9.16 -5.29 7.90
CA SER A 94 9.85 -5.56 9.16
C SER A 94 8.88 -6.09 10.21
N ALA A 95 7.70 -5.47 10.35
CA ALA A 95 6.65 -5.92 11.25
C ALA A 95 6.16 -7.34 10.89
N LEU A 96 5.99 -7.64 9.60
CA LEU A 96 5.60 -8.97 9.12
C LEU A 96 6.67 -10.04 9.42
N THR A 97 7.94 -9.70 9.28
CA THR A 97 9.05 -10.61 9.61
C THR A 97 9.08 -10.90 11.11
N VAL A 98 8.92 -9.88 11.95
CA VAL A 98 8.83 -10.05 13.41
C VAL A 98 7.60 -10.90 13.79
N ALA A 99 6.45 -10.65 13.15
CA ALA A 99 5.19 -11.34 13.42
C ALA A 99 5.29 -12.86 13.28
N ALA A 100 6.12 -13.34 12.34
CA ALA A 100 6.33 -14.77 12.12
C ALA A 100 6.84 -15.52 13.37
N GLY A 101 7.61 -14.84 14.23
CA GLY A 101 8.14 -15.40 15.48
C GLY A 101 7.23 -15.22 16.71
N LEU A 102 6.15 -14.44 16.59
CA LEU A 102 5.28 -14.12 17.73
C LEU A 102 4.25 -15.23 18.03
N PRO A 103 3.79 -15.34 19.30
CA PRO A 103 2.60 -16.11 19.64
C PRO A 103 1.35 -15.61 18.91
N SER A 104 0.36 -16.49 18.76
CA SER A 104 -0.85 -16.25 17.93
C SER A 104 -1.55 -14.93 18.21
N ASP A 105 -1.80 -14.58 19.47
CA ASP A 105 -2.56 -13.36 19.80
C ASP A 105 -1.81 -12.07 19.46
N ARG A 106 -0.51 -12.03 19.73
CA ARG A 106 0.35 -10.91 19.32
C ARG A 106 0.50 -10.85 17.80
N ARG A 107 0.60 -12.00 17.13
CA ARG A 107 0.64 -12.07 15.67
C ARG A 107 -0.65 -11.55 15.04
N LYS A 108 -1.83 -11.89 15.60
CA LYS A 108 -3.13 -11.35 15.17
C LYS A 108 -3.16 -9.83 15.24
N GLN A 109 -2.66 -9.26 16.34
CA GLN A 109 -2.61 -7.82 16.52
C GLN A 109 -1.70 -7.15 15.47
N VAL A 110 -0.51 -7.71 15.24
CA VAL A 110 0.41 -7.20 14.20
C VAL A 110 -0.23 -7.34 12.82
N HIS A 111 -0.80 -8.50 12.48
CA HIS A 111 -1.48 -8.70 11.19
C HIS A 111 -2.60 -7.69 10.96
N ARG A 112 -3.40 -7.38 11.98
CA ARG A 112 -4.47 -6.38 11.89
C ARG A 112 -3.90 -4.98 11.64
N SER A 113 -2.92 -4.56 12.45
CA SER A 113 -2.28 -3.26 12.30
C SER A 113 -1.58 -3.10 10.95
N THR A 114 -0.93 -4.16 10.46
CA THR A 114 -0.35 -4.20 9.13
C THR A 114 -1.40 -4.10 8.03
N ASP A 115 -2.52 -4.83 8.15
CA ASP A 115 -3.60 -4.78 7.18
C ASP A 115 -4.25 -3.39 7.10
N ASP A 116 -4.44 -2.73 8.23
CA ASP A 116 -4.94 -1.35 8.31
C ASP A 116 -3.95 -0.36 7.68
N THR A 117 -2.65 -0.54 7.94
CA THR A 117 -1.60 0.28 7.35
C THR A 117 -1.56 0.13 5.84
N LEU A 118 -1.62 -1.11 5.33
CA LEU A 118 -1.64 -1.38 3.89
C LEU A 118 -2.89 -0.81 3.21
N ASP A 119 -4.06 -0.82 3.87
CA ASP A 119 -5.28 -0.20 3.33
C ASP A 119 -5.19 1.32 3.26
N ARG A 120 -4.61 1.97 4.28
CA ARG A 120 -4.32 3.40 4.23
C ARG A 120 -3.32 3.75 3.12
N LEU A 121 -2.27 2.94 2.94
CA LEU A 121 -1.27 3.18 1.90
C LEU A 121 -1.86 3.00 0.49
N ASP A 122 -2.63 1.94 0.26
CA ASP A 122 -3.37 1.75 -1.01
C ASP A 122 -4.31 2.95 -1.28
N GLU A 123 -4.97 3.48 -0.25
CA GLU A 123 -5.83 4.67 -0.37
C GLU A 123 -5.04 5.94 -0.69
N THR A 124 -3.90 6.12 -0.04
CA THR A 124 -3.00 7.26 -0.29
C THR A 124 -2.55 7.24 -1.75
N VAL A 125 -2.03 6.11 -2.24
CA VAL A 125 -1.60 5.98 -3.63
C VAL A 125 -2.78 6.18 -4.60
N LEU A 126 -3.97 5.66 -4.28
CA LEU A 126 -5.16 5.87 -5.11
C LEU A 126 -5.50 7.37 -5.24
N HIS A 127 -5.46 8.11 -4.14
CA HIS A 127 -5.74 9.54 -4.13
C HIS A 127 -4.71 10.34 -4.94
N LEU A 128 -3.42 9.96 -4.87
CA LEU A 128 -2.37 10.62 -5.65
C LEU A 128 -2.55 10.43 -7.16
N VAL A 129 -3.02 9.26 -7.59
CA VAL A 129 -3.19 8.92 -9.02
C VAL A 129 -4.53 9.40 -9.58
N ALA A 130 -5.59 9.34 -8.77
CA ALA A 130 -6.92 9.86 -9.09
C ALA A 130 -7.38 10.78 -7.95
N PRO A 131 -6.90 12.04 -7.93
CA PRO A 131 -7.40 13.01 -6.99
C PRO A 131 -8.89 13.19 -7.25
N THR A 132 -9.69 12.86 -6.25
CA THR A 132 -11.11 13.23 -6.25
C THR A 132 -11.14 14.74 -6.15
N SER A 133 -11.38 15.42 -7.28
CA SER A 133 -11.51 16.87 -7.35
C SER A 133 -12.34 17.36 -6.17
N ALA A 134 -11.73 18.19 -5.31
CA ALA A 134 -12.44 19.02 -4.35
C ALA A 134 -13.16 20.18 -5.06
#